data_AF-A0A258CKQ4-F1
#
_entry.id   AF-A0A258CKQ4-F1
#
_cell.length_a   1.000
_cell.length_b   1.000
_cell.length_c   1.000
_cell.angle_alpha   90.00
_cell.angle_beta   90.00
_cell.angle_gamma   90.00
#
_symmetry.space_group_name_H-M   'P 1'
#
loop_
_entity.id
_entity.type
_entity.pdbx_description
1 polymer ?
#
loop_
_entity_poly.entity_id
_entity_poly.type
_entity_poly.pdbx_seq_one_letter_code
_entity_poly.pdbx_strand_id
1 'polypeptide(L)'
;MKSIRTKIIVVMDARGIYMSKDAAAAEPFAKGMEARFPQMRSLAAELTRTAPESERAQTRAIEKAIADFITFRTETIRLAREVSTAAANTQGNNEANRNNRKALNDLLVAFAKTTEAASTALQKEAMSFTQMAQTGLPIVLGVTLLGSLLTAMFFAQRSLTRPILDLSGVMEALTRGDLKVAVPHLGRQDEIGTMAKAVSVLRESSEQVAILQQQEQAAAAARLARERCRAGRGGGRRGRFLGAAADRPCRRADAEARRRHQRDQRRGRRRHQRVLRGAAGDRGR
;
A
#
# COMPACT_ATOMS: atom_id res chain seq x y z
N MET A 1 -31.87 -20.92 -26.81
CA MET A 1 -31.35 -21.90 -27.80
C MET A 1 -32.22 -23.15 -28.00
N LYS A 2 -32.73 -23.82 -26.96
CA LYS A 2 -33.56 -25.04 -27.11
C LYS A 2 -34.84 -24.84 -27.95
N SER A 3 -35.56 -23.73 -27.77
CA SER A 3 -36.83 -23.43 -28.49
C SER A 3 -36.66 -23.29 -30.02
N ILE A 4 -35.59 -22.62 -30.49
CA ILE A 4 -35.31 -22.44 -31.92
C ILE A 4 -35.04 -23.78 -32.61
N ARG A 5 -34.32 -24.68 -31.94
CA ARG A 5 -34.02 -26.03 -32.44
C ARG A 5 -35.31 -26.84 -32.63
N THR A 6 -36.23 -26.80 -31.67
CA THR A 6 -37.52 -27.50 -31.76
C THR A 6 -38.35 -27.02 -32.96
N LYS A 7 -38.41 -25.71 -33.19
CA LYS A 7 -39.11 -25.14 -34.37
C LYS A 7 -38.51 -25.63 -35.69
N ILE A 8 -37.18 -25.62 -35.81
CA ILE A 8 -36.48 -26.07 -37.03
C ILE A 8 -36.81 -27.53 -37.32
N ILE A 9 -36.78 -28.39 -36.31
CA ILE A 9 -37.08 -29.80 -36.48
C ILE A 9 -38.53 -30.01 -36.95
N VAL A 10 -39.51 -29.31 -36.38
CA VAL A 10 -40.91 -29.41 -36.84
C VAL A 10 -41.06 -28.95 -38.30
N VAL A 11 -40.32 -27.92 -38.72
CA VAL A 11 -40.30 -27.48 -40.13
C VAL A 11 -39.67 -28.54 -41.04
N MET A 12 -38.61 -29.21 -40.59
CA MET A 12 -37.97 -30.29 -41.34
C MET A 12 -38.86 -31.53 -41.45
N ASP A 13 -39.52 -31.93 -40.36
CA ASP A 13 -40.49 -33.04 -40.36
C ASP A 13 -41.67 -32.75 -41.29
N ALA A 14 -42.17 -31.51 -41.33
CA ALA A 14 -43.19 -31.12 -42.28
C ALA A 14 -42.73 -31.28 -43.74
N ARG A 15 -41.45 -31.00 -44.04
CA ARG A 15 -40.88 -31.28 -45.37
C ARG A 15 -40.81 -32.77 -45.67
N GLY A 16 -40.50 -33.60 -44.67
CA GLY A 16 -40.57 -35.05 -44.77
C GLY A 16 -41.96 -35.52 -45.22
N ILE A 17 -43.03 -34.99 -44.61
CA ILE A 17 -44.41 -35.28 -45.03
C ILE A 17 -44.66 -34.93 -46.49
N TYR A 18 -44.19 -33.76 -46.96
CA TYR A 18 -44.42 -33.32 -48.34
C TYR A 18 -43.75 -34.23 -49.37
N MET A 19 -42.62 -34.83 -49.00
CA MET A 19 -41.80 -35.65 -49.89
C MET A 19 -42.14 -37.14 -49.80
N SER A 20 -43.00 -37.54 -48.86
CA SER A 20 -43.43 -38.93 -48.70
C SER A 20 -44.39 -39.36 -49.81
N LYS A 21 -44.19 -40.58 -50.30
CA LYS A 21 -44.98 -41.19 -51.38
C LYS A 21 -46.46 -41.43 -51.00
N ASP A 22 -46.71 -41.70 -49.72
CA ASP A 22 -48.02 -42.06 -49.17
C ASP A 22 -48.09 -41.72 -47.67
N ALA A 23 -49.27 -41.91 -47.08
CA ALA A 23 -49.52 -41.65 -45.66
C ALA A 23 -48.62 -42.51 -44.74
N ALA A 24 -48.37 -43.77 -45.10
CA ALA A 24 -47.53 -44.67 -44.30
C ALA A 24 -46.08 -44.17 -44.22
N ALA A 25 -45.53 -43.68 -45.34
CA ALA A 25 -44.21 -43.06 -45.40
C ALA A 25 -44.16 -41.67 -44.72
N ALA A 26 -45.29 -40.97 -44.60
CA ALA A 26 -45.37 -39.68 -43.90
C ALA A 26 -45.46 -39.82 -42.36
N GLU A 27 -45.93 -40.95 -41.87
CA GLU A 27 -46.27 -41.17 -40.47
C GLU A 27 -45.11 -40.94 -39.46
N PRO A 28 -43.85 -41.36 -39.73
CA PRO A 28 -42.75 -41.07 -38.81
C PRO A 28 -42.52 -39.58 -38.58
N PHE A 29 -42.69 -38.77 -39.63
CA PHE A 29 -42.56 -37.32 -39.57
C PHE A 29 -43.74 -36.67 -38.85
N ALA A 30 -44.96 -37.16 -39.08
CA ALA A 30 -46.15 -36.71 -38.36
C ALA A 30 -46.00 -36.92 -36.85
N LYS A 31 -45.61 -38.13 -36.43
CA LYS A 31 -45.32 -38.45 -35.03
C LYS A 31 -44.20 -37.59 -34.46
N GLY A 32 -43.16 -37.33 -35.25
CA GLY A 32 -42.06 -36.41 -34.89
C GLY A 32 -42.55 -35.00 -34.56
N MET A 33 -43.47 -34.45 -35.34
CA MET A 33 -44.08 -33.15 -35.06
C MET A 33 -44.97 -33.19 -33.81
N GLU A 34 -45.88 -34.17 -33.73
CA GLU A 34 -46.82 -34.30 -32.61
C GLU A 34 -46.12 -34.40 -31.26
N ALA A 35 -45.02 -35.17 -31.19
CA ALA A 35 -44.22 -35.32 -29.98
C ALA A 35 -43.62 -33.99 -29.47
N ARG A 36 -43.46 -32.98 -30.34
CA ARG A 36 -42.84 -31.69 -30.02
C ARG A 36 -43.85 -30.61 -29.64
N PHE A 37 -45.12 -30.74 -30.05
CA PHE A 37 -46.15 -29.74 -29.74
C PHE A 37 -46.34 -29.49 -28.23
N PRO A 38 -46.36 -30.51 -27.35
CA PRO A 38 -46.46 -30.28 -25.90
C PRO A 38 -45.30 -29.46 -25.36
N GLN A 39 -44.07 -29.74 -25.83
CA GLN A 39 -42.89 -28.97 -25.43
C GLN A 39 -42.99 -27.51 -25.88
N MET A 40 -43.45 -27.26 -27.11
CA MET A 40 -43.64 -25.90 -27.63
C MET A 40 -44.66 -25.11 -26.80
N ARG A 41 -45.80 -25.73 -26.46
CA ARG A 41 -46.82 -25.11 -25.59
C ARG A 41 -46.30 -24.83 -24.19
N SER A 42 -45.61 -25.80 -23.59
CA SER A 42 -45.05 -25.68 -22.24
C SER A 42 -44.03 -24.54 -22.17
N LEU A 43 -43.10 -24.46 -23.12
CA LEU A 43 -42.12 -23.38 -23.18
C LEU A 43 -42.76 -21.99 -23.37
N ALA A 44 -43.83 -21.90 -24.16
CA ALA A 44 -44.56 -20.66 -24.36
C ALA A 44 -45.25 -20.20 -23.07
N ALA A 45 -45.96 -21.11 -22.41
CA ALA A 45 -46.65 -20.83 -21.15
C ALA A 45 -45.67 -20.47 -20.02
N GLU A 46 -44.54 -21.17 -19.93
CA GLU A 46 -43.48 -20.85 -18.97
C GLU A 46 -42.90 -19.47 -19.21
N LEU A 47 -42.65 -19.11 -20.48
CA LEU A 47 -42.19 -17.77 -20.85
C LEU A 47 -43.18 -16.69 -20.40
N THR A 48 -44.47 -16.86 -20.69
CA THR A 48 -45.52 -15.92 -20.25
C THR A 48 -45.60 -15.82 -18.72
N ARG A 49 -45.43 -16.95 -18.00
CA ARG A 49 -45.51 -17.01 -16.53
C ARG A 49 -44.34 -16.34 -15.82
N THR A 50 -43.14 -16.44 -16.39
CA THR A 50 -41.88 -15.96 -15.79
C THR A 50 -41.48 -14.57 -16.24
N ALA A 51 -42.06 -14.09 -17.34
CA ALA A 51 -41.74 -12.77 -17.87
C ALA A 51 -42.19 -11.63 -16.93
N PRO A 52 -41.42 -10.53 -16.88
CA PRO A 52 -41.81 -9.30 -16.21
C PRO A 52 -43.17 -8.78 -16.72
N GLU A 53 -43.87 -8.02 -15.87
CA GLU A 53 -45.18 -7.44 -16.22
C GLU A 53 -45.14 -6.61 -17.51
N SER A 54 -44.07 -5.84 -17.71
CA SER A 54 -43.82 -5.03 -18.90
C SER A 54 -43.73 -5.84 -20.19
N GLU A 55 -43.40 -7.13 -20.12
CA GLU A 55 -43.20 -8.00 -21.29
C GLU A 55 -44.36 -8.98 -21.52
N ARG A 56 -45.33 -9.06 -20.60
CA ARG A 56 -46.44 -10.04 -20.67
C ARG A 56 -47.26 -9.95 -21.96
N ALA A 57 -47.44 -8.75 -22.52
CA ALA A 57 -48.16 -8.58 -23.78
C ALA A 57 -47.41 -9.24 -24.96
N GLN A 58 -46.08 -9.09 -24.99
CA GLN A 58 -45.23 -9.66 -26.03
C GLN A 58 -45.14 -11.19 -25.91
N THR A 59 -45.02 -11.72 -24.68
CA THR A 59 -44.97 -13.17 -24.46
C THR A 59 -46.30 -13.86 -24.75
N ARG A 60 -47.44 -13.22 -24.44
CA ARG A 60 -48.76 -13.68 -24.90
C ARG A 60 -48.89 -13.72 -26.42
N ALA A 61 -48.32 -12.74 -27.13
CA ALA A 61 -48.29 -12.75 -28.59
C ALA A 61 -47.46 -13.92 -29.14
N ILE A 62 -46.32 -14.25 -28.50
CA ILE A 62 -45.52 -15.44 -28.84
C ILE A 62 -46.31 -16.73 -28.58
N GLU A 63 -46.99 -16.82 -27.44
CA GLU A 63 -47.81 -17.97 -27.08
C GLU A 63 -48.93 -18.20 -28.10
N LYS A 64 -49.63 -17.15 -28.49
CA LYS A 64 -50.62 -17.20 -29.58
C LYS A 64 -49.98 -17.64 -30.90
N ALA A 65 -48.85 -17.06 -31.29
CA ALA A 65 -48.18 -17.42 -32.55
C ALA A 65 -47.70 -18.88 -32.58
N ILE A 66 -47.29 -19.43 -31.43
CA ILE A 66 -46.96 -20.85 -31.26
C ILE A 66 -48.22 -21.71 -31.39
N ALA A 67 -49.34 -21.31 -30.79
CA ALA A 67 -50.61 -22.01 -30.95
C ALA A 67 -51.06 -22.03 -32.43
N ASP A 68 -51.00 -20.89 -33.12
CA ASP A 68 -51.34 -20.78 -34.55
C ASP A 68 -50.42 -21.65 -35.41
N PHE A 69 -49.11 -21.67 -35.11
CA PHE A 69 -48.15 -22.55 -35.78
C PHE A 69 -48.48 -24.03 -35.57
N ILE A 70 -48.81 -24.44 -34.34
CA ILE A 70 -49.18 -25.83 -34.05
C ILE A 70 -50.47 -26.20 -34.80
N THR A 71 -51.50 -25.36 -34.76
CA THR A 71 -52.76 -25.58 -35.48
C THR A 71 -52.50 -25.79 -36.97
N PHE A 72 -51.64 -24.96 -37.58
CA PHE A 72 -51.28 -25.10 -38.99
C PHE A 72 -50.61 -26.46 -39.28
N ARG A 73 -49.73 -26.92 -38.39
CA ARG A 73 -49.02 -28.20 -38.53
C ARG A 73 -49.91 -29.41 -38.24
N THR A 74 -50.86 -29.30 -37.32
CA THR A 74 -51.89 -30.31 -37.11
C THR A 74 -52.72 -30.52 -38.38
N GLU A 75 -53.09 -29.46 -39.08
CA GLU A 75 -53.81 -29.60 -40.36
C GLU A 75 -52.93 -30.22 -41.45
N THR A 76 -51.63 -29.87 -41.52
CA THR A 76 -50.69 -30.54 -42.42
C THR A 76 -50.66 -32.06 -42.17
N ILE A 77 -50.63 -32.48 -40.89
CA ILE A 77 -50.63 -33.89 -40.51
C ILE A 77 -51.94 -34.57 -40.90
N ARG A 78 -53.09 -33.92 -40.61
CA ARG A 78 -54.41 -34.46 -40.94
C ARG A 78 -54.55 -34.70 -42.45
N LEU A 79 -54.21 -33.71 -43.28
CA LEU A 79 -54.24 -33.83 -44.74
C LEU A 79 -53.34 -34.96 -45.24
N ALA A 80 -52.17 -35.16 -44.63
CA ALA A 80 -51.26 -36.23 -45.03
C ALA A 80 -51.81 -37.63 -44.69
N ARG A 81 -52.51 -37.77 -43.55
CA ARG A 81 -53.09 -39.04 -43.09
C ARG A 81 -54.40 -39.39 -43.81
N GLU A 82 -55.26 -38.40 -44.04
CA GLU A 82 -56.65 -38.62 -44.46
C GLU A 82 -56.89 -38.35 -45.95
N VAL A 83 -56.05 -37.52 -46.59
CA VAL A 83 -56.28 -37.07 -47.97
C VAL A 83 -55.13 -37.49 -48.89
N SER A 84 -53.98 -36.83 -48.77
CA SER A 84 -52.74 -37.19 -49.47
C SER A 84 -51.58 -36.31 -49.02
N THR A 85 -50.35 -36.78 -49.21
CA THR A 85 -49.14 -35.97 -49.02
C THR A 85 -49.09 -34.77 -49.98
N ALA A 86 -49.70 -34.87 -51.17
CA ALA A 86 -49.87 -33.76 -52.11
C ALA A 86 -50.79 -32.66 -51.56
N ALA A 87 -51.92 -33.01 -50.93
CA ALA A 87 -52.80 -32.05 -50.28
C ALA A 87 -52.10 -31.36 -49.10
N ALA A 88 -51.36 -32.13 -48.29
CA ALA A 88 -50.53 -31.60 -47.22
C ALA A 88 -49.43 -30.65 -47.74
N ASN A 89 -48.84 -30.95 -48.90
CA ASN A 89 -47.86 -30.10 -49.57
C ASN A 89 -48.49 -28.78 -50.05
N THR A 90 -49.67 -28.81 -50.67
CA THR A 90 -50.39 -27.60 -51.12
C THR A 90 -50.74 -26.69 -49.95
N GLN A 91 -51.26 -27.25 -48.85
CA GLN A 91 -51.52 -26.49 -47.62
C GLN A 91 -50.21 -26.02 -46.97
N GLY A 92 -49.18 -26.86 -46.96
CA GLY A 92 -47.90 -26.59 -46.32
C GLY A 92 -47.04 -25.55 -47.03
N ASN A 93 -47.10 -25.47 -48.35
CA ASN A 93 -46.24 -24.62 -49.17
C ASN A 93 -46.97 -23.43 -49.79
N ASN A 94 -47.81 -22.77 -48.99
CA ASN A 94 -48.52 -21.55 -49.37
C ASN A 94 -47.98 -20.30 -48.66
N GLU A 95 -48.50 -19.14 -49.05
CA GLU A 95 -48.15 -17.85 -48.48
C GLU A 95 -48.57 -17.71 -47.02
N ALA A 96 -49.75 -18.23 -46.65
CA ALA A 96 -50.24 -18.20 -45.29
C ALA A 96 -49.26 -18.88 -44.31
N ASN A 97 -48.67 -20.04 -44.68
CA ASN A 97 -47.66 -20.69 -43.87
C ASN A 97 -46.36 -19.88 -43.80
N ARG A 98 -45.93 -19.29 -44.92
CA ARG A 98 -44.74 -18.42 -44.94
C ARG A 98 -44.93 -17.26 -43.96
N ASN A 99 -46.09 -16.62 -43.98
CA ASN A 99 -46.45 -15.51 -43.09
C ASN A 99 -46.54 -15.96 -41.63
N ASN A 100 -47.13 -17.12 -41.35
CA ASN A 100 -47.16 -17.70 -40.00
C ASN A 100 -45.76 -17.94 -39.43
N ARG A 101 -44.88 -18.59 -40.20
CA ARG A 101 -43.49 -18.85 -39.80
C ARG A 101 -42.69 -17.55 -39.59
N LYS A 102 -42.90 -16.57 -40.48
CA LYS A 102 -42.25 -15.26 -40.40
C LYS A 102 -42.70 -14.52 -39.13
N ALA A 103 -44.00 -14.42 -38.89
CA ALA A 103 -44.55 -13.74 -37.72
C ALA A 103 -44.03 -14.35 -36.41
N LEU A 104 -44.04 -15.68 -36.29
CA LEU A 104 -43.45 -16.35 -35.12
C LEU A 104 -41.95 -16.05 -34.99
N ASN A 105 -41.20 -16.04 -36.09
CA ASN A 105 -39.77 -15.73 -36.04
C ASN A 105 -39.49 -14.28 -35.64
N ASP A 106 -40.23 -13.32 -36.20
CA ASP A 106 -40.10 -11.90 -35.92
C ASP A 106 -40.37 -11.63 -34.42
N LEU A 107 -41.42 -12.22 -33.86
CA LEU A 107 -41.74 -12.11 -32.44
C LEU A 107 -40.63 -12.67 -31.55
N LEU A 108 -40.10 -13.86 -31.88
CA LEU A 108 -38.99 -14.46 -31.12
C LEU A 108 -37.70 -13.63 -31.19
N VAL A 109 -37.40 -13.03 -32.35
CA VAL A 109 -36.23 -12.16 -32.53
C VAL A 109 -36.41 -10.85 -31.78
N ALA A 110 -37.60 -10.24 -31.86
CA ALA A 110 -37.90 -9.01 -31.14
C ALA A 110 -37.80 -9.22 -29.62
N PHE A 111 -38.36 -10.32 -29.10
CA PHE A 111 -38.26 -10.66 -27.68
C PHE A 111 -36.80 -10.87 -27.25
N ALA A 112 -36.02 -11.63 -28.01
CA ALA A 112 -34.60 -11.83 -27.71
C ALA A 112 -33.82 -10.49 -27.63
N LYS A 113 -34.09 -9.55 -28.54
CA LYS A 113 -33.47 -8.21 -28.51
C LYS A 113 -33.86 -7.41 -27.27
N THR A 114 -35.14 -7.43 -26.87
CA THR A 114 -35.60 -6.74 -25.66
C THR A 114 -34.92 -7.30 -24.41
N THR A 115 -34.88 -8.62 -24.28
CA THR A 115 -34.24 -9.30 -23.14
C THR A 115 -32.72 -9.05 -23.10
N GLU A 116 -32.05 -9.02 -24.26
CA GLU A 116 -30.62 -8.69 -24.35
C GLU A 116 -30.33 -7.25 -23.93
N ALA A 117 -31.16 -6.29 -24.37
CA ALA A 117 -31.03 -4.89 -23.97
C ALA A 117 -31.22 -4.71 -22.45
N ALA A 118 -32.24 -5.35 -21.88
CA ALA A 118 -32.50 -5.33 -20.43
C ALA A 118 -31.34 -5.97 -19.64
N SER A 119 -30.83 -7.11 -20.10
CA SER A 119 -29.69 -7.79 -19.49
C SER A 119 -28.42 -6.94 -19.54
N THR A 120 -28.17 -6.25 -20.66
CA THR A 120 -27.01 -5.36 -20.82
C THR A 120 -27.09 -4.14 -19.91
N ALA A 121 -28.29 -3.57 -19.72
CA ALA A 121 -28.50 -2.46 -18.81
C ALA A 121 -28.23 -2.86 -17.36
N LEU A 122 -28.77 -4.00 -16.92
CA LEU A 122 -28.52 -4.56 -15.58
C LEU A 122 -27.05 -4.92 -15.34
N GLN A 123 -26.36 -5.46 -16.36
CA GLN A 123 -24.92 -5.72 -16.28
C GLN A 123 -24.12 -4.43 -16.09
N LYS A 124 -24.44 -3.36 -16.82
CA LYS A 124 -23.75 -2.06 -16.64
C LYS A 124 -23.93 -1.50 -15.24
N GLU A 125 -25.13 -1.61 -14.67
CA GLU A 125 -25.40 -1.17 -13.30
C GLU A 125 -24.61 -2.00 -12.27
N ALA A 126 -24.62 -3.33 -12.40
CA ALA A 126 -23.85 -4.23 -11.54
C ALA A 126 -22.32 -4.07 -11.69
N MET A 127 -21.85 -3.70 -12.88
CA MET A 127 -20.43 -3.43 -13.15
C MET A 127 -19.92 -2.19 -12.43
N SER A 128 -20.76 -1.17 -12.19
CA SER A 128 -20.30 0.06 -11.53
C SER A 128 -19.79 -0.17 -10.11
N PHE A 129 -20.49 -1.00 -9.33
CA PHE A 129 -20.09 -1.35 -7.96
C PHE A 129 -18.89 -2.29 -7.93
N THR A 130 -18.91 -3.33 -8.78
CA THR A 130 -17.81 -4.31 -8.83
C THR A 130 -16.53 -3.68 -9.36
N GLN A 131 -16.60 -2.77 -10.33
CA GLN A 131 -15.45 -2.07 -10.87
C GLN A 131 -14.87 -1.06 -9.88
N MET A 132 -15.71 -0.30 -9.15
CA MET A 132 -15.22 0.55 -8.05
C MET A 132 -14.50 -0.27 -6.97
N ALA A 133 -15.02 -1.43 -6.59
CA ALA A 133 -14.37 -2.31 -5.61
C ALA A 133 -13.06 -2.90 -6.13
N GLN A 134 -13.04 -3.36 -7.39
CA GLN A 134 -11.86 -4.00 -7.99
C GLN A 134 -10.72 -3.03 -8.29
N THR A 135 -11.00 -1.77 -8.64
CA THR A 135 -9.94 -0.79 -8.92
C THR A 135 -9.64 0.13 -7.73
N GLY A 136 -10.65 0.50 -6.96
CA GLY A 136 -10.50 1.43 -5.83
C GLY A 136 -9.77 0.80 -4.64
N LEU A 137 -10.13 -0.45 -4.29
CA LEU A 137 -9.57 -1.11 -3.10
C LEU A 137 -8.05 -1.33 -3.21
N PRO A 138 -7.48 -1.84 -4.32
CA PRO A 138 -6.03 -1.98 -4.46
C PRO A 138 -5.28 -0.65 -4.40
N ILE A 139 -5.86 0.44 -4.94
CA ILE A 139 -5.24 1.77 -4.89
C ILE A 139 -5.18 2.27 -3.44
N VAL A 140 -6.30 2.20 -2.71
CA VAL A 140 -6.34 2.62 -1.30
C VAL A 140 -5.37 1.80 -0.45
N LEU A 141 -5.35 0.48 -0.63
CA LEU A 141 -4.40 -0.40 0.05
C LEU A 141 -2.95 -0.06 -0.32
N GLY A 142 -2.66 0.16 -1.60
CA GLY A 142 -1.33 0.53 -2.09
C GLY A 142 -0.84 1.85 -1.49
N VAL A 143 -1.69 2.88 -1.49
CA VAL A 143 -1.37 4.20 -0.91
C VAL A 143 -1.17 4.09 0.61
N THR A 144 -2.02 3.33 1.30
CA THR A 144 -1.93 3.14 2.76
C THR A 144 -0.64 2.39 3.13
N LEU A 145 -0.28 1.35 2.37
CA LEU A 145 0.94 0.58 2.57
C LEU A 145 2.19 1.43 2.30
N LEU A 146 2.21 2.17 1.19
CA LEU A 146 3.30 3.10 0.87
C LEU A 146 3.45 4.18 1.96
N GLY A 147 2.34 4.78 2.38
CA GLY A 147 2.32 5.80 3.42
C GLY A 147 2.84 5.28 4.76
N SER A 148 2.45 4.07 5.16
CA SER A 148 2.94 3.46 6.41
C SER A 148 4.42 3.11 6.34
N LEU A 149 4.91 2.61 5.20
CA LEU A 149 6.32 2.29 5.00
C LEU A 149 7.20 3.54 5.07
N LEU A 150 6.81 4.60 4.37
CA LEU A 150 7.53 5.88 4.37
C LEU A 150 7.55 6.50 5.77
N THR A 151 6.42 6.44 6.47
CA THR A 151 6.30 6.93 7.85
C THR A 151 7.23 6.13 8.77
N ALA A 152 7.20 4.79 8.71
CA ALA A 152 8.06 3.94 9.50
C ALA A 152 9.55 4.20 9.23
N MET A 153 9.96 4.34 7.96
CA MET A 153 11.33 4.69 7.58
C MET A 153 11.76 6.04 8.14
N PHE A 154 10.90 7.06 8.03
CA PHE A 154 11.18 8.39 8.55
C PHE A 154 11.38 8.37 10.08
N PHE A 155 10.50 7.68 10.81
CA PHE A 155 10.62 7.51 12.25
C PHE A 155 11.87 6.71 12.63
N ALA A 156 12.18 5.61 11.95
CA ALA A 156 13.36 4.81 12.22
C ALA A 156 14.66 5.62 12.02
N GLN A 157 14.75 6.38 10.93
CA GLN A 157 15.90 7.22 10.65
C GLN A 157 16.12 8.29 11.73
N ARG A 158 15.05 8.94 12.20
CA ARG A 158 15.15 10.05 13.16
C ARG A 158 15.30 9.57 14.60
N SER A 159 14.68 8.44 14.96
CA SER A 159 14.66 7.94 16.33
C SER A 159 15.84 7.05 16.67
N LEU A 160 16.40 6.33 15.69
CA LEU A 160 17.48 5.35 15.91
C LEU A 160 18.73 5.68 15.10
N THR A 161 18.62 5.68 13.77
CA THR A 161 19.81 5.71 12.90
C THR A 161 20.63 6.98 13.08
N ARG A 162 20.01 8.17 13.03
CA ARG A 162 20.73 9.45 13.18
C ARG A 162 21.39 9.59 14.57
N PRO A 163 20.68 9.39 15.70
CA PRO A 163 21.32 9.50 17.02
C PRO A 163 22.49 8.53 17.24
N ILE A 164 22.40 7.30 16.72
CA ILE A 164 23.50 6.33 16.82
C ILE A 164 24.72 6.80 16.02
N LEU A 165 24.51 7.35 14.82
CA LEU A 165 25.59 7.91 14.00
C LEU A 165 26.20 9.16 14.64
N ASP A 166 25.37 10.05 15.21
CA ASP A 166 25.85 11.24 15.92
C ASP A 166 26.76 10.87 17.09
N LEU A 167 26.35 9.89 17.92
CA LEU A 167 27.16 9.41 19.05
C LEU A 167 28.43 8.68 18.59
N SER A 168 28.34 7.89 17.50
CA SER A 168 29.51 7.27 16.88
C SER A 168 30.53 8.32 16.42
N GLY A 169 30.07 9.42 15.81
CA GLY A 169 30.93 10.52 15.38
C GLY A 169 31.61 11.25 16.54
N VAL A 170 30.91 11.43 17.67
CA VAL A 170 31.51 11.97 18.90
C VAL A 170 32.60 11.06 19.44
N MET A 171 32.35 9.75 19.49
CA MET A 171 33.35 8.79 19.95
C MET A 171 34.61 8.83 19.07
N GLU A 172 34.45 8.95 17.76
CA GLU A 172 35.57 9.10 16.82
C GLU A 172 36.33 10.43 17.01
N ALA A 173 35.65 11.51 17.40
CA ALA A 173 36.31 12.78 17.72
C ALA A 173 37.15 12.67 19.02
N LEU A 174 36.62 12.00 20.04
CA LEU A 174 37.33 11.76 21.30
C LEU A 174 38.60 10.94 21.09
N THR A 175 38.54 9.89 20.27
CA THR A 175 39.72 9.06 19.98
C THR A 175 40.79 9.79 19.17
N ARG A 176 40.41 10.83 18.41
CA ARG A 176 41.35 11.77 17.77
C ARG A 176 41.91 12.84 18.71
N GLY A 177 41.53 12.85 19.98
CA GLY A 177 42.00 13.80 20.99
C GLY A 177 41.21 15.10 21.06
N ASP A 178 40.05 15.21 20.39
CA ASP A 178 39.15 16.35 20.58
C ASP A 178 38.29 16.16 21.83
N LEU A 179 38.79 16.66 22.96
CA LEU A 179 38.13 16.55 24.27
C LEU A 179 37.04 17.61 24.49
N LYS A 180 36.84 18.52 23.54
CA LYS A 180 35.85 19.61 23.64
C LYS A 180 34.59 19.36 22.82
N VAL A 181 34.51 18.22 22.12
CA VAL A 181 33.32 17.84 21.35
C VAL A 181 32.07 17.80 22.22
N ALA A 182 30.98 18.41 21.73
CA ALA A 182 29.69 18.38 22.42
C ALA A 182 29.02 17.02 22.21
N VAL A 183 28.49 16.42 23.28
CA VAL A 183 27.73 15.17 23.19
C VAL A 183 26.25 15.48 22.96
N PRO A 184 25.66 15.15 21.80
CA PRO A 184 24.25 15.37 21.52
C PRO A 184 23.36 14.36 22.28
N HIS A 185 22.05 14.56 22.25
CA HIS A 185 21.04 13.60 22.74
C HIS A 185 21.01 13.32 24.26
N LEU A 186 21.72 14.10 25.08
CA LEU A 186 21.75 13.93 26.55
C LEU A 186 20.40 14.05 27.26
N GLY A 187 19.46 14.80 26.69
CA GLY A 187 18.11 14.99 27.24
C GLY A 187 17.13 13.87 26.93
N ARG A 188 17.53 12.85 26.16
CA ARG A 188 16.66 11.71 25.85
C ARG A 188 16.46 10.82 27.08
N GLN A 189 15.28 10.22 27.19
CA GLN A 189 14.88 9.34 28.30
C GLN A 189 14.87 7.85 27.91
N ASP A 190 15.45 7.50 26.78
CA ASP A 190 15.54 6.13 26.24
C ASP A 190 16.97 5.57 26.31
N GLU A 191 17.19 4.41 25.70
CA GLU A 191 18.48 3.72 25.63
C GLU A 191 19.54 4.60 24.95
N ILE A 192 19.15 5.37 23.94
CA ILE A 192 20.04 6.31 23.24
C ILE A 192 20.48 7.43 24.19
N GLY A 193 19.57 7.96 25.02
CA GLY A 193 19.92 8.93 26.06
C GLY A 193 20.88 8.37 27.11
N THR A 194 20.71 7.10 27.46
CA THR A 194 21.62 6.39 28.38
C THR A 194 23.02 6.26 27.78
N MET A 195 23.13 5.90 26.50
CA MET A 195 24.39 5.87 25.77
C MET A 195 25.05 7.25 25.69
N ALA A 196 24.28 8.31 25.39
CA ALA A 196 24.79 9.68 25.33
C ALA A 196 25.41 10.12 26.67
N LYS A 197 24.76 9.81 27.79
CA LYS A 197 25.29 10.11 29.13
C LYS A 197 26.60 9.39 29.40
N ALA A 198 26.70 8.11 29.04
CA ALA A 198 27.94 7.35 29.18
C ALA A 198 29.09 7.96 28.36
N VAL A 199 28.83 8.35 27.11
CA VAL A 199 29.82 9.04 26.25
C VAL A 199 30.25 10.38 26.86
N SER A 200 29.33 11.13 27.49
CA SER A 200 29.66 12.39 28.17
C SER A 200 30.59 12.18 29.37
N VAL A 201 30.34 11.14 30.19
CA VAL A 201 31.22 10.79 31.31
C VAL A 201 32.59 10.37 30.81
N LEU A 202 32.66 9.63 29.70
CA LEU A 202 33.92 9.25 29.08
C LEU A 202 34.72 10.48 28.62
N ARG A 203 34.09 11.42 27.90
CA ARG A 203 34.74 12.68 27.49
C ARG A 203 35.31 13.43 28.70
N GLU A 204 34.50 13.60 29.75
CA GLU A 204 34.93 14.31 30.96
C GLU A 204 36.13 13.62 31.62
N SER A 205 36.10 12.29 31.70
CA SER A 205 37.21 11.48 32.23
C SER A 205 38.48 11.65 31.39
N SER A 206 38.36 11.64 30.05
CA SER A 206 39.48 11.86 29.14
C SER A 206 40.06 13.28 29.25
N GLU A 207 39.20 14.30 29.42
CA GLU A 207 39.64 15.69 29.66
C GLU A 207 40.41 15.81 30.99
N GLN A 208 39.91 15.21 32.06
CA GLN A 208 40.59 15.20 33.35
C GLN A 208 41.96 14.51 33.28
N VAL A 209 42.04 13.35 32.61
CA VAL A 209 43.31 12.64 32.40
C VAL A 209 44.31 13.51 31.62
N ALA A 210 43.88 14.17 30.55
CA ALA A 210 44.75 15.06 29.77
C ALA A 210 45.25 16.26 30.59
N ILE A 211 44.41 16.84 31.44
CA ILE A 211 44.80 17.93 32.35
C ILE A 211 45.85 17.45 33.35
N LEU A 212 45.64 16.28 33.96
CA LEU A 212 46.59 15.71 34.92
C LEU A 212 47.94 15.43 34.26
N GLN A 213 47.95 14.85 33.06
CA GLN A 213 49.17 14.62 32.29
C GLN A 213 49.92 15.93 31.97
N GLN A 214 49.21 17.00 31.60
CA GLN A 214 49.84 18.31 31.39
C GLN A 214 50.45 18.89 32.67
N GLN A 215 49.77 18.74 33.82
CA GLN A 215 50.28 19.18 35.11
C GLN A 215 51.52 18.41 35.54
N GLU A 216 51.54 17.09 35.34
CA GLU A 216 52.70 16.25 35.62
C GLU A 216 53.89 16.62 34.75
N GLN A 217 53.68 16.81 33.44
CA GLN A 217 54.72 17.26 32.52
C GLN A 217 55.28 18.63 32.93
N ALA A 218 54.43 19.58 33.31
CA ALA A 218 54.86 20.90 33.78
C ALA A 218 55.64 20.82 35.11
N ALA A 219 55.20 19.96 36.04
CA ALA A 219 55.89 19.73 37.30
C ALA A 219 57.27 19.06 37.10
N ALA A 220 57.35 18.08 36.20
CA ALA A 220 58.61 17.43 35.83
C ALA A 220 59.57 18.42 35.17
N ALA A 221 59.10 19.25 34.23
CA ALA A 221 59.88 20.31 33.62
C ALA A 221 60.40 21.33 34.64
N ALA A 222 59.56 21.72 35.61
CA ALA A 222 59.96 22.63 36.70
C ALA A 222 61.00 22.00 37.64
N ARG A 223 60.90 20.69 37.92
CA ARG A 223 61.93 19.95 38.69
C ARG A 223 63.27 19.95 37.96
N LEU A 224 63.28 19.58 36.67
CA LEU A 224 64.48 19.60 35.84
C LEU A 224 65.10 21.01 35.74
N ALA A 225 64.28 22.05 35.62
CA ALA A 225 64.76 23.44 35.63
C ALA A 225 65.40 23.83 36.97
N ARG A 226 64.81 23.42 38.10
CA ARG A 226 65.38 23.64 39.45
C ARG A 226 66.70 22.90 39.63
N GLU A 227 66.81 21.67 39.14
CA GLU A 227 68.05 20.89 39.17
C GLU A 227 69.15 21.56 38.34
N ARG A 228 68.84 22.02 37.12
CA ARG A 228 69.77 22.79 36.28
C ARG A 228 70.22 24.10 36.97
N CYS A 229 69.33 24.83 37.62
CA CYS A 229 69.69 26.02 38.41
C CYS A 229 70.57 25.68 39.63
N ARG A 230 70.36 24.54 40.29
CA ARG A 230 71.21 24.09 41.41
C ARG A 230 72.59 23.65 40.95
N ALA A 231 72.68 22.93 39.84
CA ALA A 231 73.97 22.54 39.23
C ALA A 231 74.79 23.78 38.83
N GLY A 232 74.15 24.83 38.30
CA GLY A 232 74.79 26.12 38.02
C GLY A 232 75.30 26.89 39.26
N ARG A 233 74.81 26.57 40.48
CA ARG A 233 75.34 27.12 41.75
C ARG A 233 76.57 26.36 42.28
N GLY A 234 76.83 25.13 41.78
CA GLY A 234 77.89 24.25 42.28
C GLY A 234 79.27 24.45 41.64
N GLY A 235 79.36 25.16 40.52
CA GLY A 235 80.60 25.38 39.77
C GLY A 235 81.15 26.80 39.91
N GLY A 236 81.65 27.18 41.09
CA GLY A 236 82.14 28.55 41.29
C GLY A 236 82.82 28.81 42.64
N ARG A 237 83.61 27.88 43.17
CA ARG A 237 84.58 28.20 44.22
C ARG A 237 85.85 28.76 43.58
N ARG A 238 85.87 30.08 43.34
CA ARG A 238 87.05 30.99 43.35
C ARG A 238 86.56 32.38 42.91
N GLY A 239 86.60 33.35 43.84
CA GLY A 239 86.26 34.75 43.56
C GLY A 239 85.25 35.33 44.53
N ARG A 240 85.73 35.78 45.68
CA ARG A 240 85.01 36.66 46.62
C ARG A 240 84.86 38.04 45.94
N PHE A 241 83.70 38.68 46.13
CA PHE A 241 83.22 39.98 45.59
C PHE A 241 82.31 39.92 44.35
N LEU A 242 81.02 40.21 44.59
CA LEU A 242 79.86 40.52 43.72
C LEU A 242 78.63 39.61 43.95
N GLY A 243 78.21 39.49 45.21
CA GLY A 243 77.11 38.62 45.64
C GLY A 243 75.67 39.16 45.48
N ALA A 244 75.41 40.22 44.71
CA ALA A 244 74.08 40.85 44.67
C ALA A 244 73.33 40.78 43.32
N ALA A 245 74.00 40.37 42.23
CA ALA A 245 73.39 40.39 40.88
C ALA A 245 72.76 39.04 40.46
N ALA A 246 73.35 37.90 40.85
CA ALA A 246 72.90 36.58 40.43
C ALA A 246 71.63 36.07 41.16
N ASP A 247 71.19 36.74 42.23
CA ASP A 247 70.04 36.33 43.05
C ASP A 247 68.72 36.99 42.60
N ARG A 248 68.79 38.02 41.74
CA ARG A 248 67.62 38.79 41.28
C ARG A 248 66.67 38.03 40.34
N PRO A 249 67.14 37.21 39.38
CA PRO A 249 66.24 36.48 38.46
C PRO A 249 65.42 35.41 39.18
N CYS A 250 66.03 34.65 40.08
CA CYS A 250 65.37 33.59 40.85
C CYS A 250 64.36 34.16 41.87
N ARG A 251 64.70 35.23 42.59
CA ARG A 251 63.75 35.89 43.49
C ARG A 251 62.59 36.54 42.73
N ARG A 252 62.80 37.05 41.52
CA ARG A 252 61.73 37.56 40.66
C ARG A 252 60.81 36.43 40.19
N ALA A 253 61.37 35.29 39.76
CA ALA A 253 60.58 34.12 39.36
C ALA A 253 59.72 33.56 40.51
N ASP A 254 60.29 33.43 41.71
CA ASP A 254 59.54 32.99 42.91
C ASP A 254 58.48 34.01 43.33
N ALA A 255 58.76 35.31 43.22
CA ALA A 255 57.80 36.37 43.51
C ALA A 255 56.65 36.41 42.48
N GLU A 256 56.93 36.19 41.20
CA GLU A 256 55.93 36.10 40.14
C GLU A 256 55.05 34.86 40.27
N ALA A 257 55.63 33.71 40.59
CA ALA A 257 54.88 32.48 40.85
C ALA A 257 53.90 32.65 42.04
N ARG A 258 54.35 33.26 43.14
CA ARG A 258 53.49 33.58 44.30
C ARG A 258 52.36 34.56 43.94
N ARG A 259 52.65 35.57 43.12
CA ARG A 259 51.64 36.55 42.66
C ARG A 259 50.59 35.93 41.73
N ARG A 260 50.98 35.00 40.84
CA ARG A 260 50.05 34.25 39.99
C ARG A 260 49.12 33.37 40.83
N HIS A 261 49.67 32.63 41.79
CA HIS A 261 48.88 31.78 42.68
C HIS A 261 47.85 32.57 43.51
N GLN A 262 48.23 33.75 44.04
CA GLN A 262 47.27 34.62 44.74
C GLN A 262 46.19 35.21 43.81
N ARG A 263 46.51 35.50 42.55
CA ARG A 263 45.52 35.99 41.57
C ARG A 263 44.48 34.91 41.22
N ASP A 264 44.92 33.67 41.07
CA ASP A 264 44.01 32.56 40.78
C ASP A 264 43.11 32.22 41.98
N GLN A 265 43.64 32.23 43.20
CA GLN A 265 42.81 32.07 44.40
C GLN A 265 41.76 33.20 44.55
N ARG A 266 42.13 34.44 44.22
CA ARG A 266 41.17 35.57 44.24
C ARG A 266 40.12 35.47 43.12
N ARG A 267 40.48 35.00 41.93
CA ARG A 267 39.53 34.73 40.84
C ARG A 267 38.57 33.59 41.19
N GLY A 268 39.06 32.52 41.82
CA GLY A 268 38.26 31.42 42.34
C GLY A 268 37.23 31.88 43.37
N ARG A 269 37.67 32.64 44.40
CA ARG A 269 36.76 33.20 45.43
C ARG A 269 35.70 34.14 44.85
N ARG A 270 36.04 34.99 43.86
CA ARG A 270 35.08 35.89 43.21
C ARG A 270 34.05 35.14 42.36
N ARG A 271 34.43 34.06 41.67
CA ARG A 271 33.47 33.18 40.97
C ARG A 271 32.52 32.52 41.97
N HIS A 272 33.05 32.01 43.09
CA HIS A 272 32.23 31.35 44.10
C HIS A 272 31.22 32.31 44.77
N GLN A 273 31.61 33.56 45.06
CA GLN A 273 30.70 34.59 45.57
C GLN A 273 29.64 35.04 44.56
N ARG A 274 29.96 35.08 43.25
CA ARG A 274 28.98 35.39 42.19
C ARG A 274 27.91 34.31 42.07
N VAL A 275 28.28 33.04 42.20
CA VAL A 275 27.33 31.91 42.19
C VAL A 275 26.40 31.98 43.40
N LEU A 276 26.93 32.28 44.59
CA LEU A 276 26.12 32.40 45.82
C LEU A 276 25.16 33.60 45.79
N ARG A 277 25.56 34.74 45.18
CA ARG A 277 24.66 35.89 44.99
C ARG A 277 23.62 35.67 43.88
N GLY A 278 23.95 34.91 42.84
CA GLY A 278 23.00 34.51 41.79
C GLY A 278 21.87 33.62 42.32
N ALA A 279 22.19 32.68 43.21
CA ALA A 279 21.22 31.77 43.81
C ALA A 279 20.27 32.42 44.83
N ALA A 280 20.58 33.64 45.32
CA ALA A 280 19.73 34.40 46.24
C ALA A 280 18.76 35.36 45.54
N GLY A 281 18.97 35.65 44.24
CA GLY A 281 18.11 36.54 43.46
C GLY A 281 16.91 35.88 42.79
N ASP A 282 16.85 34.54 42.78
CA ASP A 282 15.87 33.75 42.02
C ASP A 282 14.78 33.10 42.89
N ARG A 283 14.67 33.49 44.17
CA ARG A 283 13.58 33.08 45.09
C ARG A 283 12.66 34.23 45.47
N GLY A 284 12.52 35.22 44.59
CA GLY A 284 11.76 36.43 44.84
C GLY A 284 11.20 37.04 43.57
N ARG A 285 10.53 36.23 42.74
CA ARG A 285 9.52 36.64 41.75
C ARG A 285 8.51 35.53 41.56
#